data_AF-A0A256HVL2-F1
#
_entry.id   AF-A0A256HVL2-F1
#
_cell.length_a   1.000
_cell.length_b   1.000
_cell.length_c   1.000
_cell.angle_alpha   90.00
_cell.angle_beta   90.00
_cell.angle_gamma   90.00
#
_symmetry.space_group_name_H-M   'P 1'
#
loop_
_entity.id
_entity.type
_entity.pdbx_description
1 polymer ?
#
loop_
_entity_poly.entity_id
_entity_poly.type
_entity_poly.pdbx_seq_one_letter_code
_entity_poly.pdbx_strand_id
1 'polypeptide(L)' 'MERVGLYGGAALLLIGTVGMGLLEIIAGAPHPVSGEGQVVHETLISLSVRSYTILLGLILMATYGITNLATKPPKDTSI' A
#
# COMPACT_ATOMS: atom_id res chain seq x y z
N MET A 1 -15.04 12.10 -5.22
CA MET A 1 -13.88 11.91 -4.33
C MET A 1 -13.93 10.60 -3.55
N GLU A 2 -15.10 10.16 -3.06
CA GLU A 2 -15.25 8.92 -2.27
C GLU A 2 -14.61 7.67 -2.89
N ARG A 3 -14.88 7.44 -4.18
CA ARG A 3 -14.31 6.30 -4.91
C ARG A 3 -12.80 6.37 -5.06
N VAL A 4 -12.21 7.57 -5.14
CA VAL A 4 -10.77 7.76 -5.32
C VAL A 4 -10.03 7.50 -4.01
N GLY A 5 -10.55 7.97 -2.87
CA GLY A 5 -9.93 7.71 -1.58
C GLY A 5 -9.93 6.22 -1.21
N LEU A 6 -11.07 5.54 -1.43
CA LEU A 6 -11.20 4.12 -1.13
C LEU A 6 -10.45 3.23 -2.14
N TYR A 7 -10.79 3.31 -3.44
CA TYR A 7 -10.19 2.43 -4.44
C TYR A 7 -8.76 2.82 -4.79
N GLY A 8 -8.45 4.13 -4.84
CA GLY A 8 -7.08 4.59 -5.05
C GLY A 8 -6.19 4.23 -3.87
N GLY A 9 -6.68 4.41 -2.64
CA GLY A 9 -5.95 4.02 -1.43
C GLY A 9 -5.69 2.51 -1.37
N ALA A 10 -6.71 1.69 -1.62
CA ALA A 10 -6.58 0.23 -1.67
C ALA A 10 -5.67 -0.25 -2.81
N ALA A 11 -5.74 0.35 -4.00
CA ALA A 11 -4.88 0.02 -5.11
C ALA A 11 -3.40 0.31 -4.79
N LEU A 12 -3.10 1.49 -4.23
CA LEU A 12 -1.74 1.84 -3.83
C LEU A 12 -1.21 0.91 -2.74
N LEU A 13 -2.04 0.51 -1.77
CA LEU A 13 -1.67 -0.50 -0.79
C LEU A 13 -1.31 -1.85 -1.43
N LEU A 14 -2.14 -2.34 -2.36
CA LEU A 14 -1.90 -3.61 -3.04
C LEU A 14 -0.66 -3.57 -3.93
N ILE A 15 -0.47 -2.49 -4.68
CA ILE A 15 0.74 -2.25 -5.48
C ILE A 15 1.96 -2.19 -4.57
N GLY A 16 1.86 -1.45 -3.47
CA GLY A 16 2.83 -1.28 -2.40
C GLY A 16 3.36 -2.58 -1.82
N THR A 17 2.43 -3.41 -1.36
CA THR A 17 2.69 -4.59 -0.53
C THR A 17 2.97 -5.83 -1.35
N VAL A 18 2.24 -6.03 -2.46
CA VAL A 18 2.29 -7.26 -3.26
C VAL A 18 2.74 -6.99 -4.69
N GLY A 19 2.18 -5.98 -5.35
CA GLY A 19 2.41 -5.73 -6.78
C GLY A 19 3.89 -5.53 -7.11
N MET A 20 4.59 -4.68 -6.35
CA MET A 20 6.01 -4.43 -6.55
C MET A 20 6.87 -5.68 -6.29
N GLY A 21 6.53 -6.48 -5.28
CA GLY A 21 7.24 -7.75 -5.03
C GLY A 21 7.03 -8.77 -6.16
N LEU A 22 5.81 -8.88 -6.69
CA LEU A 22 5.54 -9.74 -7.85
C LEU A 22 6.30 -9.28 -9.09
N LEU A 23 6.37 -7.96 -9.33
CA LEU A 23 7.15 -7.42 -10.44
C LEU A 23 8.64 -7.75 -10.32
N GLU A 24 9.22 -7.68 -9.12
CA GLU A 24 10.61 -8.05 -8.88
C GLU A 24 10.89 -9.54 -9.16
N ILE A 25 9.96 -10.42 -8.75
CA ILE A 25 10.04 -11.86 -9.03
C ILE A 25 9.95 -12.13 -10.53
N ILE A 26 8.98 -11.53 -11.22
CA ILE A 26 8.78 -11.71 -12.67
C ILE A 26 9.99 -11.17 -13.45
N ALA A 27 10.58 -10.06 -13.00
CA ALA A 27 11.76 -9.48 -13.62
C ALA A 27 13.06 -10.26 -13.33
N GLY A 28 12.99 -11.33 -12.53
CA GLY A 28 14.13 -12.19 -12.25
C GLY A 28 15.23 -11.52 -11.43
N ALA A 29 14.90 -10.47 -10.65
CA ALA A 29 15.87 -9.86 -9.73
C ALA A 29 16.25 -10.90 -8.66
N PRO A 30 17.50 -11.41 -8.68
CA PRO A 30 17.91 -12.43 -7.72
C PRO A 30 17.87 -11.85 -6.32
N HIS A 31 17.54 -12.69 -5.34
CA HIS A 31 17.66 -12.35 -3.94
C HIS A 31 18.95 -12.94 -3.34
N PRO A 32 20.15 -12.39 -3.64
CA PRO A 32 21.38 -12.94 -3.11
C PRO A 32 21.43 -12.73 -1.60
N VAL A 33 21.52 -13.83 -0.86
CA VAL A 33 21.84 -13.79 0.57
C VAL A 33 23.35 -13.67 0.69
N SER A 34 23.82 -12.54 1.21
CA SER A 34 25.20 -12.46 1.71
C SER A 34 25.31 -13.30 2.98
N GLY A 35 26.45 -13.98 3.17
CA GLY A 35 26.63 -15.08 4.14
C GLY A 35 26.49 -14.75 5.63
N GLU A 36 26.03 -13.55 5.98
CA GLU A 36 25.77 -13.11 7.37
C GLU A 36 24.26 -12.96 7.67
N GLY A 37 23.38 -13.54 6.83
CA GLY A 37 21.93 -13.39 6.98
C GLY A 37 21.42 -11.98 6.64
N GLN A 38 22.32 -11.09 6.22
CA GLN A 38 21.98 -9.76 5.76
C GLN A 38 21.66 -9.82 4.26
N VAL A 39 20.40 -9.49 3.96
CA VAL A 39 19.92 -9.34 2.61
C VAL A 39 20.41 -7.96 2.11
N VAL A 40 21.65 -7.91 1.60
CA VAL A 40 22.17 -6.72 0.91
C VAL A 40 21.52 -6.70 -0.45
N HIS A 41 20.44 -5.93 -0.56
CA HIS A 41 19.59 -5.92 -1.74
C HIS A 41 19.65 -4.57 -2.44
N GLU A 42 20.16 -4.58 -3.68
CA GLU A 42 19.68 -3.63 -4.67
C GLU A 42 18.35 -4.17 -5.17
N THR A 43 17.24 -3.78 -4.51
CA THR A 43 15.91 -4.06 -5.03
C THR A 43 15.69 -3.26 -6.31
N LEU A 44 15.04 -3.88 -7.29
CA LEU A 44 14.62 -3.23 -8.54
C LEU A 44 13.79 -1.98 -8.26
N ILE A 45 12.97 -2.03 -7.21
CA ILE A 45 12.24 -0.88 -6.70
C ILE A 45 12.76 -0.52 -5.31
N SER A 46 13.26 0.70 -5.16
CA SER A 46 13.85 1.15 -3.90
C SER A 46 12.86 1.07 -2.74
N LEU A 47 13.40 0.84 -1.54
CA LEU A 47 12.61 0.78 -0.32
C LEU A 47 11.76 2.04 -0.10
N SER A 48 12.30 3.22 -0.44
CA SER A 48 11.59 4.50 -0.33
C SER A 48 10.38 4.57 -1.25
N VAL A 49 10.49 4.14 -2.51
CA VAL A 49 9.34 4.13 -3.44
C VAL A 49 8.26 3.19 -2.93
N ARG A 50 8.67 2.01 -2.44
CA ARG A 50 7.75 1.02 -1.87
C ARG A 50 6.99 1.58 -0.67
N SER A 51 7.72 2.11 0.31
CA SER A 51 7.15 2.61 1.55
C SER A 51 6.26 3.84 1.35
N TYR A 52 6.67 4.78 0.48
CA TYR A 52 5.84 5.96 0.19
C TYR A 52 4.58 5.61 -0.60
N THR A 53 4.61 4.61 -1.47
CA THR A 53 3.41 4.13 -2.17
C THR A 53 2.38 3.58 -1.18
N ILE A 54 2.84 2.74 -0.24
CA ILE A 54 2.00 2.18 0.84
C ILE A 54 1.45 3.32 1.72
N LEU A 55 2.33 4.23 2.15
CA LEU A 55 1.95 5.34 3.02
C LEU A 55 0.91 6.24 2.36
N LEU A 56 1.08 6.55 1.07
CA LEU A 56 0.09 7.33 0.32
C LEU A 56 -1.26 6.60 0.25
N GLY A 57 -1.24 5.28 0.02
CA GLY A 57 -2.45 4.46 0.05
C GLY A 57 -3.19 4.53 1.39
N LEU A 58 -2.44 4.41 2.49
CA LEU A 58 -2.98 4.55 3.85
C LEU A 58 -3.53 5.94 4.12
N ILE A 59 -2.84 6.99 3.70
CA ILE A 59 -3.31 8.37 3.86
C ILE A 59 -4.64 8.56 3.13
N LEU A 60 -4.75 8.11 1.88
CA LEU A 60 -6.00 8.22 1.12
C LEU A 60 -7.16 7.47 1.78
N MET A 61 -6.92 6.24 2.26
CA MET A 61 -7.94 5.48 2.97
C MET A 61 -8.31 6.11 4.31
N ALA A 62 -7.33 6.61 5.07
CA ALA A 62 -7.58 7.28 6.35
C ALA A 62 -8.39 8.57 6.14
N THR A 63 -8.00 9.40 5.18
CA THR A 63 -8.76 10.61 4.83
C THR A 63 -10.18 10.25 4.40
N TYR A 64 -10.36 9.21 3.58
CA TYR A 64 -11.69 8.73 3.20
C TYR A 64 -12.50 8.26 4.42
N GLY A 65 -11.92 7.44 5.30
CA GLY A 65 -12.60 6.93 6.50
C GLY A 65 -13.04 8.06 7.43
N ILE A 66 -12.15 9.02 7.71
CA ILE A 66 -12.44 10.18 8.58
C ILE A 66 -13.53 11.06 7.96
N THR A 67 -13.42 11.39 6.67
CA THR A 67 -14.41 12.24 5.99
C THR A 67 -15.78 11.55 5.90
N ASN A 68 -15.81 10.26 5.62
CA ASN A 68 -17.05 9.50 5.57
C ASN A 68 -17.70 9.40 6.95
N LEU A 69 -16.93 9.16 8.01
CA LEU A 69 -17.42 9.16 9.39
C LEU A 69 -18.00 10.52 9.79
N ALA A 70 -17.32 11.61 9.44
CA ALA A 70 -17.75 12.96 9.77
C ALA A 70 -19.01 13.42 9.00
N THR A 71 -19.21 12.93 7.77
CA THR A 71 -20.28 13.42 6.88
C THR A 71 -21.49 12.49 6.78
N LYS A 72 -21.33 11.20 7.11
CA LYS A 72 -22.39 10.18 7.04
C LYS A 72 -22.47 9.43 8.37
N PRO A 73 -23.01 10.07 9.43
CA PRO A 73 -23.18 9.41 10.71
C PRO A 73 -24.05 8.15 10.56
N PRO A 74 -23.77 7.07 11.32
CA PRO A 74 -24.55 5.83 11.24
C PRO A 74 -26.04 6.11 11.42
N LYS A 75 -26.87 5.57 10.52
CA LYS A 75 -28.32 5.58 10.72
C LYS A 75 -28.64 4.66 11.89
N ASP A 76 -29.40 5.16 12.85
CA ASP A 76 -29.99 4.34 13.89
C ASP A 76 -30.94 3.32 13.22
N THR A 77 -30.64 2.04 13.41
CA THR A 77 -31.42 0.91 12.87
C THR A 77 -32.25 0.22 13.95
N SER A 78 -32.40 0.83 15.14
CA SER A 78 -33.33 0.31 16.14
C SER A 78 -34.77 0.43 15.63
N ILE A 79 -35.48 -0.70 15.65
CA ILE A 79 -36.93 -0.83 15.43
C ILE A 79 -37.58 -1.09 16.78
#